data_AF-A0A1U8KHN8-F1
#
_entry.id   AF-A0A1U8KHN8-F1
#
_cell.length_a   1.000
_cell.length_b   1.000
_cell.length_c   1.000
_cell.angle_alpha   90.00
_cell.angle_beta   90.00
_cell.angle_gamma   90.00
#
_symmetry.space_group_name_H-M   'P 1'
#
loop_
_entity.id
_entity.type
_entity.pdbx_description
1 polymer ?
#
loop_
_entity_poly.entity_id
_entity_poly.type
_entity_poly.pdbx_seq_one_letter_code
_entity_poly.pdbx_strand_id
1 'polypeptide(L)'
;MIQMVGYCTIPLFHAYGVVLNLRLMTSRECLVITGGNRRFDMRKMNSVIEEYRVSQLALAPPLVITMDGDAEVMDGYDLSSLEVVIYGGAHLSKSTKERLKNRLPKVQLAQSYELAETTGRVFVSLGPDETRIEGATGKLMANCEAKVVDPEIGLLCLL
;
A
#
# COMPACT_ATOMS: atom_id res chain seq x y z
N MET A 1 9.95 -3.94 22.28
CA MET A 1 9.22 -3.26 21.18
C MET A 1 9.62 -3.95 19.89
N ILE A 2 8.65 -4.43 19.12
CA ILE A 2 8.92 -4.92 17.75
C ILE A 2 9.09 -3.68 16.89
N GLN A 3 10.26 -3.52 16.28
CA GLN A 3 10.57 -2.41 15.38
C GLN A 3 9.85 -2.65 14.05
N MET A 4 8.95 -1.74 13.65
CA MET A 4 8.36 -1.80 12.31
C MET A 4 9.43 -1.56 11.25
N VAL A 5 9.41 -2.39 10.21
CA VAL A 5 10.29 -2.29 9.03
C VAL A 5 9.42 -2.03 7.81
N GLY A 6 9.56 -0.86 7.23
CA GLY A 6 8.86 -0.43 6.02
C GLY A 6 9.77 -0.51 4.80
N TYR A 7 9.26 -1.06 3.70
CA TYR A 7 9.95 -1.11 2.42
C TYR A 7 9.17 -0.31 1.38
N CYS A 8 9.79 0.75 0.86
CA CYS A 8 9.22 1.60 -0.17
C CYS A 8 9.82 1.27 -1.54
N THR A 9 9.01 0.68 -2.44
CA THR A 9 9.38 0.49 -3.85
C THR A 9 8.92 1.65 -4.74
N ILE A 10 8.25 2.64 -4.16
CA ILE A 10 7.71 3.80 -4.86
C ILE A 10 8.83 4.79 -5.19
N PRO A 11 8.90 5.33 -6.42
CA PRO A 11 9.88 6.36 -6.75
C PRO A 11 9.75 7.60 -5.85
N LEU A 12 10.88 8.12 -5.38
CA LEU A 12 10.93 9.25 -4.44
C LEU A 12 10.52 10.60 -5.06
N PHE A 13 10.43 10.69 -6.39
CA PHE A 13 9.87 11.87 -7.07
C PHE A 13 8.33 11.90 -7.02
N HIS A 14 7.67 10.81 -6.58
CA HIS A 14 6.22 10.74 -6.43
C HIS A 14 5.82 11.09 -4.98
N ALA A 15 4.70 11.81 -4.81
CA ALA A 15 4.17 12.24 -3.51
C ALA A 15 4.03 11.06 -2.52
N TYR A 16 3.47 9.94 -2.98
CA TYR A 16 3.37 8.70 -2.18
C TYR A 16 4.74 8.24 -1.63
N GLY A 17 5.77 8.18 -2.48
CA GLY A 17 7.11 7.76 -2.07
C GLY A 17 7.69 8.70 -1.01
N VAL A 18 7.75 10.00 -1.31
CA VAL A 18 8.36 10.96 -0.37
C VAL A 18 7.62 11.03 0.97
N VAL A 19 6.29 11.08 0.97
CA VAL A 19 5.50 11.19 2.22
C VAL A 19 5.57 9.92 3.05
N LEU A 20 5.54 8.74 2.43
CA LEU A 20 5.71 7.49 3.16
C LEU A 20 7.08 7.43 3.84
N ASN A 21 8.16 7.76 3.12
CA ASN A 21 9.51 7.73 3.68
C ASN A 21 9.64 8.70 4.86
N LEU A 22 9.11 9.93 4.73
CA LEU A 22 9.07 10.91 5.82
C LEU A 22 8.28 10.39 7.04
N ARG A 23 7.13 9.75 6.82
CA ARG A 23 6.32 9.13 7.89
C ARG A 23 7.10 8.03 8.60
N LEU A 24 7.77 7.14 7.87
CA LEU A 24 8.56 6.05 8.47
C LEU A 24 9.71 6.61 9.33
N MET A 25 10.47 7.59 8.80
CA MET A 25 11.57 8.23 9.54
C MET A 25 11.09 8.95 10.80
N THR A 26 10.02 9.75 10.71
CA THR A 26 9.46 10.50 11.86
C THR A 26 8.84 9.59 12.92
N SER A 27 8.37 8.41 12.52
CA SER A 27 7.80 7.40 13.43
C SER A 27 8.85 6.51 14.07
N ARG A 28 10.15 6.77 13.82
CA ARG A 28 11.28 5.92 14.25
C ARG A 28 11.14 4.49 13.75
N GLU A 29 10.63 4.32 12.54
CA GLU A 29 10.55 3.03 11.86
C GLU A 29 11.82 2.76 11.04
N CYS A 30 12.15 1.48 10.83
CA CYS A 30 13.25 1.10 9.96
C CYS A 30 12.77 1.23 8.51
N LEU A 31 13.53 1.96 7.70
CA LEU A 31 13.20 2.23 6.30
C LEU A 31 14.18 1.50 5.40
N VAL A 32 13.65 0.57 4.60
CA VAL A 32 14.37 -0.09 3.51
C VAL A 32 14.06 0.65 2.21
N ILE A 33 15.11 1.05 1.50
CA ILE A 33 15.04 1.62 0.15
C ILE A 33 16.00 0.83 -0.73
N THR A 34 15.51 0.27 -1.82
CA THR A 34 16.38 -0.35 -2.82
C THR A 34 16.73 0.68 -3.90
N GLY A 35 17.97 1.18 -3.87
CA GLY A 35 18.55 2.00 -4.93
C GLY A 35 19.26 1.17 -6.00
N GLY A 36 19.55 1.77 -7.15
CA GLY A 36 20.56 1.28 -8.11
C GLY A 36 20.05 0.59 -9.38
N ASN A 37 18.86 0.00 -9.40
CA ASN A 37 18.30 -0.63 -10.60
C ASN A 37 17.14 0.20 -11.17
N ARG A 38 17.20 0.52 -12.47
CA ARG A 38 16.15 1.27 -13.18
C ARG A 38 14.89 0.42 -13.45
N ARG A 39 14.91 -0.87 -13.12
CA ARG A 39 13.82 -1.81 -13.34
C ARG A 39 13.51 -2.56 -12.05
N PHE A 40 12.22 -2.74 -11.81
CA PHE A 40 11.71 -3.56 -10.71
C PHE A 40 12.01 -5.04 -10.95
N ASP A 41 12.29 -5.77 -9.86
CA ASP A 41 12.55 -7.21 -9.86
C ASP A 41 11.84 -7.85 -8.66
N MET A 42 10.91 -8.76 -8.94
CA MET A 42 10.09 -9.43 -7.93
C MET A 42 10.92 -10.33 -7.00
N ARG A 43 11.94 -11.03 -7.53
CA ARG A 43 12.82 -11.90 -6.74
C ARG A 43 13.64 -11.06 -5.77
N LYS A 44 14.14 -9.92 -6.24
CA LYS A 44 14.89 -8.99 -5.37
C LYS A 44 14.00 -8.37 -4.30
N MET A 45 12.77 -8.02 -4.62
CA MET A 45 11.80 -7.52 -3.64
C MET A 45 11.52 -8.55 -2.56
N ASN A 46 11.22 -9.80 -2.95
CA ASN A 46 10.95 -10.88 -1.99
C ASN A 46 12.17 -11.24 -1.14
N SER A 47 13.37 -11.26 -1.72
CA SER A 47 14.60 -11.47 -0.94
C SER A 47 14.82 -10.39 0.11
N VAL A 48 14.49 -9.13 -0.23
CA VAL A 48 14.57 -8.00 0.71
C VAL A 48 13.52 -8.13 1.83
N ILE A 49 12.31 -8.59 1.50
CA ILE A 49 11.29 -8.84 2.52
C ILE A 49 11.76 -9.89 3.52
N GLU A 50 12.33 -10.99 3.04
CA GLU A 50 12.88 -12.07 3.87
C GLU A 50 14.10 -11.61 4.70
N GLU A 51 15.09 -10.99 4.06
CA GLU A 51 16.35 -10.57 4.68
C GLU A 51 16.14 -9.53 5.80
N TYR A 52 15.31 -8.51 5.53
CA TYR A 52 15.08 -7.41 6.46
C TYR A 52 13.83 -7.60 7.33
N ARG A 53 13.12 -8.72 7.16
CA ARG A 53 11.85 -9.02 7.84
C ARG A 53 10.84 -7.86 7.70
N VAL A 54 10.59 -7.45 6.47
CA VAL A 54 9.73 -6.31 6.14
C VAL A 54 8.30 -6.56 6.61
N SER A 55 7.79 -5.66 7.44
CA SER A 55 6.42 -5.69 7.97
C SER A 55 5.42 -4.87 7.15
N GLN A 56 5.86 -3.78 6.51
CA GLN A 56 5.03 -2.92 5.69
C GLN A 56 5.65 -2.75 4.31
N LEU A 57 4.91 -3.09 3.26
CA LEU A 57 5.36 -2.95 1.88
C LEU A 57 4.50 -1.94 1.15
N ALA A 58 5.12 -0.95 0.51
CA ALA A 58 4.43 0.04 -0.31
C ALA A 58 4.62 -0.24 -1.79
N LEU A 59 3.52 -0.50 -2.49
CA LEU A 59 3.49 -0.85 -3.91
C LEU A 59 2.59 0.09 -4.71
N ALA A 60 2.97 0.32 -5.97
CA ALA A 60 2.05 0.88 -6.96
C ALA A 60 1.11 -0.23 -7.47
N PRO A 61 -0.13 0.08 -7.90
CA PRO A 61 -1.09 -0.92 -8.35
C PRO A 61 -0.54 -1.89 -9.41
N PRO A 62 0.24 -1.47 -10.42
CA PRO A 62 0.86 -2.39 -11.36
C PRO A 62 1.77 -3.44 -10.71
N LEU A 63 2.52 -3.07 -9.67
CA LEU A 63 3.39 -4.00 -8.95
C LEU A 63 2.61 -4.99 -8.09
N VAL A 64 1.45 -4.60 -7.56
CA VAL A 64 0.55 -5.53 -6.86
C VAL A 64 -0.02 -6.55 -7.84
N ILE A 65 -0.35 -6.13 -9.07
CA ILE A 65 -0.80 -7.04 -10.14
C ILE A 65 0.33 -7.99 -10.55
N THR A 66 1.57 -7.48 -10.69
CA THR A 66 2.74 -8.34 -10.94
C THR A 66 2.97 -9.32 -9.79
N MET A 67 2.79 -8.90 -8.53
CA MET A 67 2.92 -9.77 -7.36
C MET A 67 1.90 -10.92 -7.37
N ASP A 68 0.66 -10.63 -7.79
CA ASP A 68 -0.37 -11.64 -8.02
C ASP A 68 -0.03 -12.59 -9.20
N GLY A 69 0.50 -12.05 -10.30
CA GLY A 69 0.90 -12.84 -11.48
C GLY A 69 2.13 -13.74 -11.25
N ASP A 70 3.10 -13.25 -10.47
CA ASP A 70 4.34 -13.96 -10.13
C ASP A 70 4.19 -14.74 -8.82
N ALA A 71 2.98 -15.20 -8.50
CA ALA A 71 2.65 -15.88 -7.26
C ALA A 71 3.62 -17.03 -6.94
N GLU A 72 4.04 -17.82 -7.93
CA GLU A 72 5.00 -18.94 -7.76
C GLU A 72 6.37 -18.46 -7.28
N VAL A 73 6.80 -17.25 -7.64
CA VAL A 73 8.07 -16.67 -7.17
C VAL A 73 8.02 -16.40 -5.68
N MET A 74 6.85 -16.05 -5.12
CA MET A 74 6.69 -15.80 -3.69
C MET A 74 6.88 -17.05 -2.83
N ASP A 75 6.57 -18.25 -3.33
CA ASP A 75 6.69 -19.49 -2.56
C ASP A 75 8.14 -19.85 -2.21
N GLY A 76 9.11 -19.23 -2.90
CA GLY A 76 10.53 -19.41 -2.62
C GLY A 76 11.11 -18.57 -1.48
N TYR A 77 10.28 -17.76 -0.78
CA TYR A 77 10.75 -16.81 0.23
C TYR A 77 9.89 -16.84 1.50
N ASP A 78 10.50 -16.61 2.66
CA ASP A 78 9.78 -16.37 3.92
C ASP A 78 9.19 -14.96 3.95
N LEU A 79 7.90 -14.85 3.61
CA LEU A 79 7.12 -13.61 3.70
C LEU A 79 6.32 -13.49 5.01
N SER A 80 6.60 -14.32 6.02
CA SER A 80 5.82 -14.37 7.28
C SER A 80 5.90 -13.10 8.13
N SER A 81 6.89 -12.25 7.88
CA SER A 81 7.06 -10.95 8.54
C SER A 81 6.11 -9.88 8.00
N LEU A 82 5.56 -10.07 6.80
CA LEU A 82 4.71 -9.09 6.15
C LEU A 82 3.35 -9.01 6.85
N GLU A 83 2.95 -7.80 7.25
CA GLU A 83 1.68 -7.54 7.93
C GLU A 83 0.74 -6.74 7.04
N VAL A 84 1.28 -5.81 6.24
CA VAL A 84 0.49 -4.93 5.38
C VAL A 84 1.19 -4.67 4.04
N VAL A 85 0.41 -4.71 2.98
CA VAL A 85 0.75 -4.18 1.66
C VAL A 85 -0.12 -2.97 1.41
N ILE A 86 0.50 -1.80 1.34
CA ILE A 86 -0.17 -0.52 1.09
C ILE A 86 -0.05 -0.20 -0.40
N TYR A 87 -1.18 0.04 -1.05
CA TYR A 87 -1.23 0.45 -2.45
C TYR A 87 -2.20 1.61 -2.66
N GLY A 88 -1.89 2.47 -3.61
CA GLY A 88 -2.69 3.67 -3.87
C GLY A 88 -2.49 4.22 -5.28
N GLY A 89 -3.37 5.13 -5.68
CA GLY A 89 -3.41 5.74 -7.02
C GLY A 89 -4.34 5.05 -8.03
N ALA A 90 -4.71 3.78 -7.83
CA ALA A 90 -5.76 3.11 -8.60
C ALA A 90 -6.37 1.92 -7.85
N HIS A 91 -7.59 1.53 -8.23
CA HIS A 91 -8.29 0.36 -7.68
C HIS A 91 -7.77 -0.94 -8.31
N LEU A 92 -7.66 -1.98 -7.49
CA LEU A 92 -7.41 -3.35 -7.95
C LEU A 92 -8.73 -4.07 -8.25
N SER A 93 -8.67 -5.01 -9.19
CA SER A 93 -9.82 -5.89 -9.45
C SER A 93 -10.13 -6.75 -8.22
N LYS A 94 -11.41 -7.11 -8.06
CA LYS A 94 -11.84 -8.00 -6.97
C LYS A 94 -11.08 -9.33 -7.00
N SER A 95 -10.89 -9.91 -8.19
CA SER A 95 -10.21 -11.21 -8.35
C SER A 95 -8.72 -11.15 -7.99
N THR A 96 -8.02 -10.07 -8.32
CA THR A 96 -6.62 -9.83 -7.88
C THR A 96 -6.53 -9.79 -6.35
N LYS A 97 -7.45 -9.05 -5.69
CA LYS A 97 -7.48 -8.98 -4.22
C LYS A 97 -7.75 -10.33 -3.58
N GLU A 98 -8.70 -11.10 -4.11
CA GLU A 98 -9.05 -12.43 -3.57
C GLU A 98 -7.88 -13.42 -3.69
N ARG A 99 -7.20 -13.47 -4.84
CA ARG A 99 -6.02 -14.34 -5.02
C ARG A 99 -4.90 -14.00 -4.05
N LEU A 100 -4.57 -12.71 -3.91
CA LEU A 100 -3.57 -12.25 -2.96
C LEU A 100 -3.97 -12.52 -1.50
N LYS A 101 -5.24 -12.28 -1.12
CA LYS A 101 -5.77 -12.60 0.23
C LYS A 101 -5.67 -14.10 0.52
N ASN A 102 -5.95 -14.97 -0.45
CA ASN A 102 -5.83 -16.42 -0.26
C ASN A 102 -4.38 -16.86 -0.07
N ARG A 103 -3.44 -16.24 -0.79
CA ARG A 103 -2.02 -16.59 -0.71
C ARG A 103 -1.31 -16.00 0.51
N LEU A 104 -1.71 -14.80 0.90
CA LEU A 104 -1.18 -14.07 2.06
C LEU A 104 -2.30 -13.77 3.07
N PRO A 105 -2.89 -14.80 3.73
CA PRO A 105 -4.10 -14.66 4.52
C PRO A 105 -3.95 -13.80 5.78
N LYS A 106 -2.71 -13.56 6.22
CA LYS A 106 -2.39 -12.70 7.37
C LYS A 106 -2.10 -11.25 6.96
N VAL A 107 -1.88 -10.99 5.67
CA VAL A 107 -1.47 -9.69 5.16
C VAL A 107 -2.70 -8.84 4.86
N GLN A 108 -2.70 -7.62 5.38
CA GLN A 108 -3.69 -6.61 5.05
C GLN A 108 -3.36 -5.97 3.71
N LEU A 109 -4.26 -6.08 2.73
CA LEU A 109 -4.20 -5.31 1.48
C LEU A 109 -4.85 -3.95 1.71
N ALA A 110 -4.05 -2.97 2.13
CA ALA A 110 -4.49 -1.63 2.46
C ALA A 110 -4.53 -0.73 1.22
N GLN A 111 -5.72 -0.29 0.84
CA GLN A 111 -5.91 0.65 -0.25
C GLN A 111 -5.86 2.07 0.29
N SER A 112 -5.17 2.97 -0.40
CA SER A 112 -5.24 4.41 -0.15
C SER A 112 -5.71 5.18 -1.38
N TYR A 113 -6.31 6.34 -1.11
CA TYR A 113 -6.61 7.36 -2.11
C TYR A 113 -5.83 8.62 -1.76
N GLU A 114 -5.11 9.09 -2.76
CA GLU A 114 -4.28 10.28 -2.73
C GLU A 114 -4.27 10.90 -4.13
N LEU A 115 -3.98 12.20 -4.16
CA LEU A 115 -3.60 12.93 -5.36
C LEU A 115 -2.23 13.59 -5.11
N ALA A 116 -1.59 14.08 -6.16
CA ALA A 116 -0.37 14.88 -5.97
C ALA A 116 -0.68 16.17 -5.18
N GLU A 117 -1.84 16.76 -5.46
CA GLU A 117 -2.35 17.99 -4.85
C GLU A 117 -2.71 17.82 -3.37
N THR A 118 -3.02 16.60 -2.91
CA THR A 118 -3.32 16.34 -1.50
C THR A 118 -2.08 16.05 -0.66
N THR A 119 -0.87 16.16 -1.24
CA THR A 119 0.44 15.86 -0.62
C THR A 119 0.64 14.39 -0.25
N GLY A 120 -0.39 13.68 0.21
CA GLY A 120 -0.39 12.26 0.49
C GLY A 120 -1.82 11.70 0.56
N ARG A 121 -1.96 10.53 1.20
CA ARG A 121 -3.26 9.86 1.37
C ARG A 121 -4.25 10.72 2.16
N VAL A 122 -5.48 10.77 1.68
CA VAL A 122 -6.64 11.37 2.35
C VAL A 122 -7.64 10.30 2.79
N PHE A 123 -7.71 9.16 2.09
CA PHE A 123 -8.39 7.95 2.59
C PHE A 123 -7.44 6.77 2.64
N VAL A 124 -7.61 5.90 3.64
CA VAL A 124 -6.89 4.62 3.73
C VAL A 124 -7.74 3.56 4.41
N SER A 125 -7.74 2.34 3.87
CA SER A 125 -8.28 1.16 4.55
C SER A 125 -7.18 0.51 5.38
N LEU A 126 -7.20 0.74 6.69
CA LEU A 126 -6.20 0.17 7.59
C LEU A 126 -6.89 -0.68 8.67
N GLY A 127 -6.34 -1.85 8.94
CA GLY A 127 -6.90 -2.78 9.91
C GLY A 127 -7.77 -3.87 9.28
N PRO A 128 -8.04 -4.95 10.04
CA PRO A 128 -8.67 -6.16 9.52
C PRO A 128 -10.12 -5.94 9.08
N ASP A 129 -10.84 -5.00 9.69
CA ASP A 129 -12.24 -4.74 9.33
C ASP A 129 -12.33 -3.87 8.07
N GLU A 130 -11.53 -2.80 7.98
CA GLU A 130 -11.59 -1.85 6.87
C GLU A 130 -11.09 -2.46 5.55
N THR A 131 -10.03 -3.27 5.61
CA THR A 131 -9.41 -3.91 4.43
C THR A 131 -10.27 -5.02 3.81
N ARG A 132 -11.36 -5.41 4.50
CA ARG A 132 -12.35 -6.38 4.01
C ARG A 132 -13.54 -5.74 3.30
N ILE A 133 -13.71 -4.41 3.39
CA ILE A 133 -14.84 -3.72 2.77
C ILE A 133 -14.56 -3.55 1.27
N GLU A 134 -15.23 -4.37 0.48
CA GLU A 134 -15.06 -4.37 -0.96
C GLU A 134 -15.61 -3.10 -1.62
N GLY A 135 -14.76 -2.42 -2.40
CA GLY A 135 -15.09 -1.16 -3.08
C GLY A 135 -14.77 0.09 -2.26
N ALA A 136 -14.50 -0.03 -0.97
CA ALA A 136 -14.09 1.10 -0.14
C ALA A 136 -12.60 1.42 -0.32
N THR A 137 -12.26 2.71 -0.28
CA THR A 137 -10.88 3.19 -0.15
C THR A 137 -10.50 3.52 1.31
N GLY A 138 -11.35 3.08 2.24
CA GLY A 138 -11.18 3.25 3.68
C GLY A 138 -11.63 4.58 4.24
N LYS A 139 -11.10 4.95 5.41
CA LYS A 139 -11.57 6.10 6.19
C LYS A 139 -10.76 7.36 5.91
N LEU A 140 -11.43 8.50 6.12
CA LEU A 140 -10.82 9.81 6.02
C LEU A 140 -9.71 9.97 7.06
N MET A 141 -8.58 10.50 6.64
CA MET A 141 -7.43 10.78 7.50
C MET A 141 -7.76 11.87 8.52
N ALA A 142 -7.07 11.83 9.66
CA ALA A 142 -7.18 12.88 10.66
C ALA A 142 -6.81 14.25 10.07
N ASN A 143 -7.50 15.29 10.53
CA ASN A 143 -7.34 16.68 10.05
C ASN A 143 -7.74 16.90 8.58
N CYS A 144 -8.52 15.99 7.99
CA CYS A 144 -9.15 16.18 6.69
C CYS A 144 -10.66 16.27 6.83
N GLU A 145 -11.29 17.06 5.95
CA GLU A 145 -12.74 17.06 5.73
C GLU A 145 -13.00 16.63 4.29
N ALA A 146 -14.06 15.87 4.07
CA ALA A 146 -14.47 15.44 2.75
C ALA A 146 -15.99 15.53 2.61
N LYS A 147 -16.45 15.91 1.42
CA LYS A 147 -17.86 15.92 1.06
C LYS A 147 -18.02 15.40 -0.37
N VAL A 148 -19.16 14.77 -0.63
CA VAL A 148 -19.58 14.40 -1.99
C VAL A 148 -20.60 15.42 -2.44
N VAL A 149 -20.39 16.01 -3.61
CA VAL A 149 -21.28 17.01 -4.20
C VAL A 149 -21.78 16.52 -5.55
N ASP A 150 -22.99 16.94 -5.89
CA ASP A 150 -23.52 16.75 -7.24
C ASP A 150 -22.65 17.54 -8.24
N PRO A 151 -22.16 16.89 -9.33
CA PRO A 151 -21.23 17.54 -10.25
C PRO A 151 -21.89 18.62 -11.13
N GLU A 152 -23.20 18.63 -11.29
CA GLU A 152 -23.94 19.61 -12.09
C GLU A 152 -24.37 20.81 -11.26
N ILE A 153 -24.89 20.57 -10.05
CA ILE A 153 -25.49 21.64 -9.21
C ILE A 153 -24.65 22.04 -8.00
N GLY A 154 -23.58 21.30 -7.68
CA GLY A 154 -22.64 21.63 -6.59
C GLY A 154 -23.21 21.49 -5.17
N LEU A 155 -24.43 20.99 -5.02
CA LEU A 155 -25.06 20.75 -3.74
C LEU A 155 -24.53 19.48 -3.08
N LEU A 156 -24.53 19.46 -1.75
CA LEU A 156 -24.14 18.29 -0.97
C LEU A 156 -25.08 17.13 -1.29
N CYS A 157 -24.51 15.98 -1.68
CA CYS A 157 -25.27 14.75 -1.79
C CYS A 157 -25.63 14.28 -0.37
N LEU A 158 -26.93 14.16 -0.08
CA LEU A 158 -27.39 13.46 1.11
C LEU A 158 -27.24 11.96 0.84
N LEU A 159 -26.28 11.32 1.52
CA LEU A 159 -26.10 9.87 1.53
C LEU A 159 -27.00 9.23 2.59
#